data_AF-A0A6P3GBE3-F1
#
_entry.id   AF-A0A6P3GBE3-F1
#
_cell.length_a   1.000
_cell.length_b   1.000
_cell.length_c   1.000
_cell.angle_alpha   90.00
_cell.angle_beta   90.00
_cell.angle_gamma   90.00
#
_symmetry.space_group_name_H-M   'P 1'
#
loop_
_entity.id
_entity.type
_entity.pdbx_description
1 polymer ?
#
loop_
_entity_poly.entity_id
_entity_poly.type
_entity_poly.pdbx_seq_one_letter_code
_entity_poly.pdbx_strand_id
1 'polypeptide(L)'
;MLGARAVEGAAVALLRLLLLLLPALGVVRLAGAGLPESVIWAVNAGGEAHVDVHGIHFRKDPLEGRVGRASDYGMKLPILRSNPEDQILYQTERYNEETFGYEVPIKEEGDYVLVLKFAEVYFAQSQQKVFDVRLNGHVVVKDLDIFDRVGHSTAHDEIIPMSIRKGKLSVQGEVSTFTGKLYIEFVKGYYDNPKVCALYIMAGTVDDVPKLQPHPGLEKKEEEEEEEEYDEGSNLKRQTNKNRVQSGPRTPNPYASDNSSLMFPILVAFGVFIPTLFCLCRL
;
A
#
# COMPACT_ATOMS: atom_id res chain seq x y z
N MET A 1 -31.24 18.31 73.98
CA MET A 1 -30.22 18.62 72.97
C MET A 1 -29.15 17.53 72.98
N LEU A 2 -29.32 16.44 72.24
CA LEU A 2 -28.30 15.41 71.95
C LEU A 2 -29.01 14.33 71.11
N GLY A 3 -28.95 14.42 69.78
CA GLY A 3 -29.62 13.41 68.95
C GLY A 3 -29.51 13.59 67.43
N ALA A 4 -29.24 14.80 66.94
CA ALA A 4 -29.21 15.05 65.50
C ALA A 4 -27.84 14.80 64.82
N ARG A 5 -26.73 14.76 65.57
CA ARG A 5 -25.36 14.68 64.99
C ARG A 5 -24.86 13.28 64.67
N ALA A 6 -25.52 12.23 65.15
CA ALA A 6 -25.07 10.85 64.96
C ALA A 6 -25.54 10.24 63.62
N VAL A 7 -26.60 10.78 63.01
CA VAL A 7 -27.23 10.18 61.82
C VAL A 7 -26.57 10.67 60.53
N GLU A 8 -26.04 11.91 60.50
CA GLU A 8 -25.31 12.46 59.33
C GLU A 8 -23.96 11.76 59.08
N GLY A 9 -23.28 11.29 60.13
CA GLY A 9 -21.98 10.62 59.99
C GLY A 9 -22.07 9.23 59.35
N ALA A 10 -23.15 8.49 59.62
CA ALA A 10 -23.35 7.14 59.10
C ALA A 10 -23.71 7.14 57.61
N ALA A 11 -24.51 8.10 57.15
CA ALA A 11 -24.91 8.21 55.74
C ALA A 11 -23.73 8.60 54.84
N VAL A 12 -22.84 9.48 55.30
CA VAL A 12 -21.63 9.89 54.56
C VAL A 12 -20.58 8.76 54.55
N ALA A 13 -20.50 7.98 55.62
CA ALA A 13 -19.62 6.80 55.67
C ALA A 13 -20.10 5.68 54.74
N LEU A 14 -21.41 5.43 54.66
CA LEU A 14 -21.99 4.46 53.71
C LEU A 14 -21.85 4.91 52.25
N LEU A 15 -21.99 6.20 51.96
CA LEU A 15 -21.79 6.73 50.61
C LEU A 15 -20.32 6.67 50.17
N ARG A 16 -19.36 6.88 51.10
CA ARG A 16 -17.93 6.68 50.85
C ARG A 16 -17.53 5.22 50.72
N LEU A 17 -18.21 4.30 51.41
CA LEU A 17 -17.98 2.86 51.30
C LEU A 17 -18.57 2.30 50.00
N LEU A 18 -19.68 2.87 49.49
CA LEU A 18 -20.28 2.51 48.20
C LEU A 18 -19.42 2.97 47.01
N LEU A 19 -18.69 4.08 47.16
CA LEU A 19 -17.74 4.61 46.15
C LEU A 19 -16.42 3.82 46.08
N LEU A 20 -16.13 2.95 47.07
CA LEU A 20 -14.97 2.05 47.08
C LEU A 20 -15.25 0.67 46.44
N LEU A 21 -16.49 0.43 45.99
CA LEU A 21 -16.96 -0.81 45.36
C LEU A 21 -17.36 -0.64 43.89
N LEU A 22 -17.10 0.52 43.28
CA LEU A 22 -17.06 0.62 41.84
C LEU A 22 -15.77 -0.09 41.41
N PRO A 23 -15.81 -1.23 40.72
CA PRO A 23 -14.61 -1.68 40.03
C PRO A 23 -14.22 -0.49 39.16
N ALA A 24 -12.96 -0.10 39.23
CA ALA A 24 -12.38 0.71 38.18
C ALA A 24 -12.80 0.03 36.88
N LEU A 25 -13.74 0.64 36.14
CA LEU A 25 -13.90 0.40 34.72
C LEU A 25 -12.62 0.96 34.11
N GLY A 26 -11.50 0.28 34.38
CA GLY A 26 -10.36 0.30 33.52
C GLY A 26 -10.92 -0.01 32.15
N VAL A 27 -10.60 0.85 31.21
CA VAL A 27 -10.77 0.58 29.80
C VAL A 27 -10.15 -0.79 29.57
N VAL A 28 -10.99 -1.82 29.51
CA VAL A 28 -10.60 -3.10 28.95
C VAL A 28 -10.36 -2.76 27.49
N ARG A 29 -9.10 -2.47 27.14
CA ARG A 29 -8.66 -2.67 25.77
C ARG A 29 -8.96 -4.13 25.50
N LEU A 30 -9.98 -4.41 24.69
CA LEU A 30 -10.09 -5.72 24.07
C LEU A 30 -8.75 -5.94 23.36
N ALA A 31 -7.96 -6.86 23.91
CA ALA A 31 -6.79 -7.37 23.22
C ALA A 31 -7.31 -8.10 21.97
N GLY A 32 -7.01 -7.52 20.81
CA GLY A 32 -7.05 -8.16 19.50
C GLY A 32 -8.38 -8.77 19.09
N ALA A 33 -9.32 -7.95 18.62
CA ALA A 33 -10.28 -8.45 17.63
C ALA A 33 -9.44 -9.00 16.44
N GLY A 34 -9.77 -10.19 15.96
CA GLY A 34 -9.04 -10.76 14.82
C GLY A 34 -9.14 -9.82 13.62
N LEU A 35 -8.15 -9.82 12.71
CA LEU A 35 -8.19 -9.04 11.46
C LEU A 35 -9.58 -9.02 10.78
N PRO A 36 -10.29 -10.15 10.59
CA PRO A 36 -11.61 -10.12 9.96
C PRO A 36 -12.68 -9.37 10.78
N GLU A 37 -12.59 -9.36 12.10
CA GLU A 37 -13.52 -8.64 12.98
C GLU A 37 -13.28 -7.13 12.94
N SER A 38 -12.05 -6.72 12.63
CA SER A 38 -11.68 -5.31 12.47
C SER A 38 -12.11 -4.72 11.11
N VAL A 39 -12.36 -5.58 10.10
CA VAL A 39 -12.81 -5.13 8.78
C VAL A 39 -14.28 -4.73 8.84
N ILE A 40 -14.56 -3.46 8.56
CA ILE A 40 -15.92 -2.93 8.55
C ILE A 40 -16.58 -3.03 7.17
N TRP A 41 -15.78 -3.09 6.12
CA TRP A 41 -16.26 -3.02 4.74
C TRP A 41 -15.18 -3.51 3.77
N ALA A 42 -15.51 -4.47 2.90
CA ALA A 42 -14.60 -4.99 1.87
C ALA A 42 -15.36 -5.33 0.58
N VAL A 43 -14.76 -5.06 -0.57
CA VAL A 43 -15.33 -5.27 -1.92
C VAL A 43 -14.28 -5.80 -2.89
N ASN A 44 -14.63 -6.86 -3.62
CA ASN A 44 -13.90 -7.28 -4.81
C ASN A 44 -14.46 -6.55 -6.03
N ALA A 45 -13.71 -5.60 -6.60
CA ALA A 45 -14.18 -4.74 -7.67
C ALA A 45 -14.13 -5.46 -9.02
N GLY A 46 -15.23 -5.37 -9.77
CA GLY A 46 -15.43 -6.10 -11.03
C GLY A 46 -15.58 -7.62 -10.88
N GLY A 47 -15.61 -8.14 -9.65
CA GLY A 47 -15.63 -9.57 -9.36
C GLY A 47 -16.78 -10.00 -8.44
N GLU A 48 -16.88 -11.32 -8.25
CA GLU A 48 -17.77 -11.95 -7.27
C GLU A 48 -17.20 -11.87 -5.85
N ALA A 49 -18.02 -12.26 -4.87
CA ALA A 49 -17.58 -12.33 -3.48
C ALA A 49 -16.43 -13.35 -3.28
N HIS A 50 -15.49 -13.02 -2.39
CA HIS A 50 -14.31 -13.82 -2.06
C HIS A 50 -13.97 -13.69 -0.57
N VAL A 51 -13.42 -14.74 0.03
CA VAL A 51 -12.86 -14.68 1.39
C VAL A 51 -11.36 -14.92 1.27
N ASP A 52 -10.57 -13.96 1.73
CA ASP A 52 -9.11 -14.07 1.64
C ASP A 52 -8.53 -15.03 2.69
N VAL A 53 -7.23 -15.33 2.58
CA VAL A 53 -6.52 -16.21 3.52
C VAL A 53 -6.44 -15.66 4.96
N HIS A 54 -6.73 -14.37 5.15
CA HIS A 54 -6.80 -13.71 6.45
C HIS A 54 -8.24 -13.71 7.01
N GLY A 55 -9.20 -14.28 6.30
CA GLY A 55 -10.61 -14.36 6.68
C GLY A 55 -11.43 -13.11 6.34
N ILE A 56 -10.86 -12.15 5.60
CA ILE A 56 -11.56 -10.94 5.18
C ILE A 56 -12.56 -11.30 4.09
N HIS A 57 -13.85 -11.07 4.36
CA HIS A 57 -14.93 -11.34 3.41
C HIS A 57 -15.16 -10.13 2.49
N PHE A 58 -14.56 -10.18 1.30
CA PHE A 58 -14.82 -9.27 0.20
C PHE A 58 -16.15 -9.62 -0.45
N ARG A 59 -17.12 -8.72 -0.38
CA ARG A 59 -18.41 -8.96 -1.06
C ARG A 59 -18.31 -8.63 -2.55
N LYS A 60 -19.27 -9.16 -3.31
CA LYS A 60 -19.48 -8.82 -4.73
C LYS A 60 -19.56 -7.30 -4.91
N ASP A 61 -19.00 -6.83 -6.02
CA ASP A 61 -19.00 -5.42 -6.36
C ASP A 61 -20.41 -4.79 -6.35
N PRO A 62 -20.68 -3.81 -5.47
CA PRO A 62 -21.98 -3.13 -5.46
C PRO A 62 -22.21 -2.29 -6.72
N LEU A 63 -21.18 -1.85 -7.44
CA LEU A 63 -21.33 -1.01 -8.63
C LEU A 63 -21.67 -1.82 -9.90
N GLU A 64 -21.71 -3.15 -9.79
CA GLU A 64 -22.04 -4.05 -10.90
C GLU A 64 -23.39 -3.69 -11.55
N GLY A 65 -23.39 -3.57 -12.88
CA GLY A 65 -24.55 -3.15 -13.68
C GLY A 65 -25.00 -1.69 -13.50
N ARG A 66 -24.25 -0.86 -12.75
CA ARG A 66 -24.61 0.53 -12.44
C ARG A 66 -23.58 1.56 -12.87
N VAL A 67 -22.30 1.35 -12.52
CA VAL A 67 -21.22 2.32 -12.76
C VAL A 67 -19.97 1.61 -13.25
N GLY A 68 -19.33 2.18 -14.27
CA GLY A 68 -18.10 1.62 -14.84
C GLY A 68 -18.29 0.24 -15.46
N ARG A 69 -17.16 -0.40 -15.79
CA ARG A 69 -17.07 -1.70 -16.44
C ARG A 69 -16.25 -2.65 -15.58
N ALA A 70 -16.78 -3.85 -15.39
CA ALA A 70 -16.02 -4.97 -14.82
C ALA A 70 -15.10 -5.56 -15.89
N SER A 71 -13.91 -5.99 -15.48
CA SER A 71 -12.94 -6.68 -16.32
C SER A 71 -12.32 -7.83 -15.53
N ASP A 72 -12.25 -8.99 -16.18
CA ASP A 72 -11.61 -10.22 -15.70
C ASP A 72 -10.31 -10.51 -16.46
N TYR A 73 -9.77 -9.51 -17.18
CA TYR A 73 -8.61 -9.70 -18.05
C TYR A 73 -7.40 -10.28 -17.30
N GLY A 74 -7.23 -9.88 -16.04
CA GLY A 74 -6.16 -10.35 -15.16
C GLY A 74 -6.22 -11.84 -14.84
N MET A 75 -7.38 -12.51 -14.98
CA MET A 75 -7.54 -13.95 -14.71
C MET A 75 -6.64 -14.86 -15.57
N LYS A 76 -6.11 -14.32 -16.68
CA LYS A 76 -5.21 -15.04 -17.60
C LYS A 76 -3.75 -15.03 -17.12
N LEU A 77 -3.45 -14.26 -16.07
CA LEU A 77 -2.08 -13.94 -15.66
C LEU A 77 -1.90 -14.27 -14.18
N PRO A 78 -0.77 -14.89 -13.78
CA PRO A 78 -0.42 -14.98 -12.38
C PRO A 78 -0.09 -13.59 -11.85
N ILE A 79 -0.60 -13.24 -10.66
CA ILE A 79 -0.27 -11.97 -10.01
C ILE A 79 0.85 -12.17 -8.99
N LEU A 80 2.02 -11.61 -9.29
CA LEU A 80 3.17 -11.64 -8.39
C LEU A 80 2.87 -10.91 -7.07
N ARG A 81 3.59 -11.30 -6.01
CA ARG A 81 3.47 -10.76 -4.65
C ARG A 81 2.18 -11.08 -3.88
N SER A 82 1.27 -11.84 -4.47
CA SER A 82 -0.01 -12.24 -3.86
C SER A 82 -0.06 -13.75 -3.59
N ASN A 83 -0.84 -14.15 -2.58
CA ASN A 83 -1.10 -15.56 -2.32
C ASN A 83 -1.94 -16.15 -3.48
N PRO A 84 -1.63 -17.35 -4.01
CA PRO A 84 -2.45 -17.99 -5.04
C PRO A 84 -3.97 -17.99 -4.78
N GLU A 85 -4.39 -18.15 -3.53
CA GLU A 85 -5.82 -18.15 -3.15
C GLU A 85 -6.47 -16.76 -3.24
N ASP A 86 -5.67 -15.69 -3.15
CA ASP A 86 -6.13 -14.30 -3.12
C ASP A 86 -5.85 -13.56 -4.43
N GLN A 87 -5.27 -14.23 -5.43
CA GLN A 87 -4.99 -13.61 -6.74
C GLN A 87 -6.25 -13.01 -7.36
N ILE A 88 -7.42 -13.60 -7.11
CA ILE A 88 -8.69 -13.10 -7.60
C ILE A 88 -8.94 -11.62 -7.23
N LEU A 89 -8.47 -11.18 -6.05
CA LEU A 89 -8.59 -9.78 -5.58
C LEU A 89 -7.70 -8.78 -6.34
N TYR A 90 -6.82 -9.28 -7.21
CA TYR A 90 -5.95 -8.52 -8.10
C TYR A 90 -6.20 -8.83 -9.59
N GLN A 91 -6.98 -9.87 -9.90
CA GLN A 91 -7.24 -10.32 -11.26
C GLN A 91 -8.54 -9.76 -11.85
N THR A 92 -9.52 -9.46 -11.00
CA THR A 92 -10.71 -8.70 -11.39
C THR A 92 -10.51 -7.23 -11.09
N GLU A 93 -11.09 -6.37 -11.93
CA GLU A 93 -11.04 -4.92 -11.74
C GLU A 93 -12.34 -4.24 -12.18
N ARG A 94 -12.64 -3.10 -11.56
CA ARG A 94 -13.57 -2.13 -12.12
C ARG A 94 -12.81 -0.91 -12.61
N TYR A 95 -13.08 -0.50 -13.83
CA TYR A 95 -12.60 0.76 -14.39
C TYR A 95 -13.77 1.59 -14.94
N ASN A 96 -13.56 2.88 -15.14
CA ASN A 96 -14.56 3.74 -15.76
C ASN A 96 -13.90 4.83 -16.61
N GLU A 97 -14.58 5.29 -17.66
CA GLU A 97 -14.11 6.37 -18.53
C GLU A 97 -14.18 7.76 -17.86
N GLU A 98 -14.94 7.84 -16.77
CA GLU A 98 -15.12 9.02 -15.91
C GLU A 98 -14.70 8.71 -14.46
N THR A 99 -14.67 9.75 -13.62
CA THR A 99 -14.48 9.58 -12.17
C THR A 99 -15.59 8.71 -11.59
N PHE A 100 -15.23 7.74 -10.77
CA PHE A 100 -16.18 6.88 -10.06
C PHE A 100 -15.70 6.58 -8.65
N GLY A 101 -16.57 6.04 -7.81
CA GLY A 101 -16.20 5.82 -6.42
C GLY A 101 -17.16 4.94 -5.64
N TYR A 102 -16.77 4.67 -4.40
CA TYR A 102 -17.54 3.91 -3.43
C TYR A 102 -17.95 4.81 -2.26
N GLU A 103 -19.18 4.61 -1.78
CA GLU A 103 -19.67 5.19 -0.54
C GLU A 103 -19.65 4.15 0.58
N VAL A 104 -19.01 4.48 1.69
CA VAL A 104 -18.89 3.59 2.85
C VAL A 104 -19.43 4.25 4.11
N PRO A 105 -20.52 3.74 4.71
CA PRO A 105 -21.01 4.27 5.98
C PRO A 105 -20.07 3.90 7.13
N ILE A 106 -19.64 4.90 7.92
CA ILE A 106 -18.86 4.69 9.15
C ILE A 106 -19.66 5.21 10.34
N LYS A 107 -19.87 4.34 11.33
CA LYS A 107 -20.74 4.63 12.48
C LYS A 107 -19.96 5.05 13.72
N GLU A 108 -18.73 4.56 13.86
CA GLU A 108 -17.95 4.70 15.08
C GLU A 108 -16.75 5.63 14.86
N GLU A 109 -16.38 6.34 15.91
CA GLU A 109 -15.13 7.10 15.94
C GLU A 109 -13.97 6.16 16.19
N GLY A 110 -12.82 6.43 15.60
CA GLY A 110 -11.68 5.54 15.69
C GLY A 110 -10.59 5.86 14.68
N ASP A 111 -9.51 5.09 14.78
CA ASP A 111 -8.46 5.04 13.78
C ASP A 111 -8.81 3.93 12.79
N TYR A 112 -8.66 4.22 11.50
CA TYR A 112 -9.02 3.33 10.41
C TYR A 112 -7.92 3.31 9.36
N VAL A 113 -7.88 2.23 8.59
CA VAL A 113 -7.02 2.11 7.42
C VAL A 113 -7.85 1.72 6.22
N LEU A 114 -7.75 2.51 5.16
CA LEU A 114 -8.25 2.15 3.83
C LEU A 114 -7.12 1.47 3.06
N VAL A 115 -7.37 0.26 2.59
CA VAL A 115 -6.44 -0.49 1.74
C VAL A 115 -7.06 -0.65 0.36
N LEU A 116 -6.34 -0.17 -0.65
CA LEU A 116 -6.73 -0.24 -2.05
C LEU A 116 -5.79 -1.20 -2.77
N LYS A 117 -6.34 -2.20 -3.43
CA LYS A 117 -5.61 -3.25 -4.13
C LYS A 117 -5.65 -3.00 -5.63
N PHE A 118 -4.48 -3.05 -6.25
CA PHE A 118 -4.29 -2.80 -7.67
C PHE A 118 -3.33 -3.82 -8.28
N ALA A 119 -3.51 -4.10 -9.56
CA ALA A 119 -2.50 -4.72 -10.42
C ALA A 119 -2.62 -4.16 -11.83
N GLU A 120 -1.50 -3.82 -12.48
CA GLU A 120 -1.51 -3.46 -13.90
C GLU A 120 -1.36 -4.73 -14.74
N VAL A 121 -2.37 -5.02 -15.56
CA VAL A 121 -2.45 -6.25 -16.34
C VAL A 121 -2.63 -6.00 -17.83
N TYR A 122 -2.84 -4.74 -18.24
CA TYR A 122 -3.13 -4.38 -19.62
C TYR A 122 -1.99 -3.59 -20.26
N PHE A 123 -1.50 -2.57 -19.58
CA PHE A 123 -0.42 -1.72 -20.06
C PHE A 123 0.95 -2.25 -19.68
N ALA A 124 1.89 -2.14 -20.61
CA ALA A 124 3.25 -2.67 -20.47
C ALA A 124 4.31 -1.55 -20.35
N GLN A 125 3.89 -0.31 -20.11
CA GLN A 125 4.79 0.86 -19.98
C GLN A 125 4.22 1.87 -18.96
N SER A 126 5.12 2.60 -18.29
CA SER A 126 4.76 3.74 -17.43
C SER A 126 4.11 4.85 -18.25
N GLN A 127 3.37 5.71 -17.58
CA GLN A 127 2.67 6.88 -18.10
C GLN A 127 1.60 6.56 -19.15
N GLN A 128 1.08 5.33 -19.17
CA GLN A 128 -0.08 4.97 -20.01
C GLN A 128 -1.39 5.12 -19.25
N LYS A 129 -1.39 4.79 -17.95
CA LYS A 129 -2.53 4.93 -17.06
C LYS A 129 -2.09 5.63 -15.78
N VAL A 130 -2.58 6.84 -15.59
CA VAL A 130 -2.29 7.68 -14.42
C VAL A 130 -3.58 8.33 -13.96
N PHE A 131 -3.90 8.18 -12.69
CA PHE A 131 -5.12 8.72 -12.09
C PHE A 131 -4.90 9.08 -10.61
N ASP A 132 -5.76 9.93 -10.06
CA ASP A 132 -5.72 10.24 -8.63
C ASP A 132 -6.72 9.39 -7.86
N VAL A 133 -6.46 9.22 -6.56
CA VAL A 133 -7.43 8.70 -5.60
C VAL A 133 -7.75 9.78 -4.59
N ARG A 134 -9.04 9.99 -4.34
CA ARG A 134 -9.55 10.90 -3.31
C ARG A 134 -10.32 10.18 -2.22
N LEU A 135 -10.21 10.69 -1.00
CA LEU A 135 -10.99 10.30 0.15
C LEU A 135 -11.69 11.53 0.73
N ASN A 136 -13.02 11.60 0.65
CA ASN A 136 -13.83 12.75 1.06
C ASN A 136 -13.33 14.07 0.46
N GLY A 137 -12.92 14.04 -0.81
CA GLY A 137 -12.37 15.19 -1.53
C GLY A 137 -10.88 15.46 -1.30
N HIS A 138 -10.24 14.83 -0.31
CA HIS A 138 -8.79 14.91 -0.10
C HIS A 138 -8.07 14.01 -1.10
N VAL A 139 -7.07 14.52 -1.82
CA VAL A 139 -6.24 13.69 -2.71
C VAL A 139 -5.28 12.88 -1.84
N VAL A 140 -5.50 11.57 -1.76
CA VAL A 140 -4.72 10.65 -0.91
C VAL A 140 -3.67 9.87 -1.68
N VAL A 141 -3.88 9.69 -2.98
CA VAL A 141 -2.84 9.17 -3.89
C VAL A 141 -2.90 10.04 -5.14
N LYS A 142 -1.78 10.69 -5.45
CA LYS A 142 -1.68 11.59 -6.60
C LYS A 142 -0.87 10.93 -7.71
N ASP A 143 -1.30 11.10 -8.95
CA ASP A 143 -0.62 10.64 -10.16
C ASP A 143 -0.25 9.14 -10.06
N LEU A 144 -1.19 8.29 -9.62
CA LEU A 144 -0.97 6.86 -9.44
C LEU A 144 -0.75 6.17 -10.80
N ASP A 145 0.47 5.71 -11.00
CA ASP A 145 0.89 4.86 -12.11
C ASP A 145 1.28 3.48 -11.58
N ILE A 146 0.39 2.50 -11.72
CA ILE A 146 0.59 1.18 -11.14
C ILE A 146 1.76 0.45 -11.82
N PHE A 147 1.92 0.63 -13.15
CA PHE A 147 3.02 0.03 -13.88
C PHE A 147 4.36 0.58 -13.41
N ASP A 148 4.45 1.90 -13.22
CA ASP A 148 5.69 2.53 -12.75
C ASP A 148 6.10 2.07 -11.34
N ARG A 149 5.11 1.77 -10.48
CA ARG A 149 5.34 1.31 -9.11
C ARG A 149 5.83 -0.14 -9.02
N VAL A 150 5.22 -1.06 -9.76
CA VAL A 150 5.41 -2.50 -9.55
C VAL A 150 5.56 -3.32 -10.84
N GLY A 151 5.50 -2.67 -12.00
CA GLY A 151 5.52 -3.32 -13.31
C GLY A 151 4.22 -4.04 -13.63
N HIS A 152 4.32 -4.97 -14.58
CA HIS A 152 3.19 -5.75 -15.11
C HIS A 152 2.89 -6.96 -14.23
N SER A 153 1.61 -7.30 -14.06
CA SER A 153 1.13 -8.50 -13.34
C SER A 153 1.67 -8.65 -11.92
N THR A 154 1.83 -7.53 -11.21
CA THR A 154 2.31 -7.50 -9.82
C THR A 154 1.29 -6.81 -8.93
N ALA A 155 1.02 -7.39 -7.75
CA ALA A 155 0.15 -6.78 -6.76
C ALA A 155 0.77 -5.50 -6.18
N HIS A 156 -0.04 -4.47 -6.07
CA HIS A 156 0.26 -3.19 -5.45
C HIS A 156 -0.87 -2.78 -4.51
N ASP A 157 -0.50 -2.40 -3.29
CA ASP A 157 -1.45 -1.96 -2.26
C ASP A 157 -1.13 -0.51 -1.88
N GLU A 158 -2.12 0.37 -1.96
CA GLU A 158 -2.07 1.70 -1.35
C GLU A 158 -2.73 1.62 0.04
N ILE A 159 -2.00 2.04 1.06
CA ILE A 159 -2.41 1.94 2.47
C ILE A 159 -2.57 3.35 3.03
N ILE A 160 -3.83 3.75 3.27
CA ILE A 160 -4.18 5.11 3.66
C ILE A 160 -4.71 5.11 5.10
N PRO A 161 -3.91 5.49 6.10
CA PRO A 161 -4.39 5.68 7.46
C PRO A 161 -5.24 6.95 7.57
N MET A 162 -6.30 6.87 8.37
CA MET A 162 -7.19 7.98 8.68
C MET A 162 -7.70 7.88 10.11
N SER A 163 -8.17 9.00 10.66
CA SER A 163 -8.85 9.01 11.96
C SER A 163 -10.14 9.80 11.90
N ILE A 164 -11.16 9.30 12.59
CA ILE A 164 -12.47 9.96 12.73
C ILE A 164 -12.69 10.27 14.20
N ARG A 165 -12.75 11.55 14.57
CA ARG A 165 -12.94 12.01 15.96
C ARG A 165 -13.81 13.24 16.01
N LYS A 166 -14.80 13.26 16.90
CA LYS A 166 -15.73 14.38 17.13
C LYS A 166 -16.33 14.91 15.82
N GLY A 167 -16.76 14.00 14.94
CA GLY A 167 -17.33 14.35 13.63
C GLY A 167 -16.36 14.98 12.63
N LYS A 168 -15.05 14.81 12.81
CA LYS A 168 -14.02 15.25 11.84
C LYS A 168 -13.25 14.05 11.31
N LEU A 169 -12.96 14.06 10.02
CA LEU A 169 -12.04 13.14 9.36
C LEU A 169 -10.67 13.79 9.29
N SER A 170 -9.62 13.07 9.65
CA SER A 170 -8.24 13.46 9.39
C SER A 170 -7.54 12.41 8.55
N VAL A 171 -6.93 12.84 7.45
CA VAL A 171 -6.17 12.01 6.51
C VAL A 171 -4.99 12.81 5.98
N GLN A 172 -3.78 12.24 6.00
CA GLN A 172 -2.55 12.87 5.52
C GLN A 172 -2.28 14.29 6.05
N GLY A 173 -2.68 14.57 7.30
CA GLY A 173 -2.52 15.89 7.92
C GLY A 173 -3.59 16.91 7.54
N GLU A 174 -4.46 16.60 6.57
CA GLU A 174 -5.64 17.38 6.28
C GLU A 174 -6.80 16.98 7.21
N VAL A 175 -7.69 17.93 7.49
CA VAL A 175 -8.85 17.73 8.37
C VAL A 175 -10.09 18.31 7.72
N SER A 176 -11.16 17.54 7.69
CA SER A 176 -12.47 17.97 7.17
C SER A 176 -13.62 17.50 8.07
N THR A 177 -14.81 18.01 7.81
CA THR A 177 -16.03 17.57 8.48
C THR A 177 -16.42 16.18 7.98
N PHE A 178 -16.70 15.25 8.89
CA PHE A 178 -17.17 13.91 8.58
C PHE A 178 -18.69 13.84 8.68
N THR A 179 -19.35 13.32 7.65
CA THR A 179 -20.82 13.31 7.52
C THR A 179 -21.44 11.92 7.72
N GLY A 180 -20.70 10.96 8.28
CA GLY A 180 -21.17 9.58 8.48
C GLY A 180 -20.88 8.63 7.31
N LYS A 181 -20.39 9.16 6.19
CA LYS A 181 -19.96 8.38 5.03
C LYS A 181 -18.57 8.78 4.56
N LEU A 182 -17.79 7.79 4.17
CA LEU A 182 -16.58 7.97 3.38
C LEU A 182 -16.92 7.86 1.90
N TYR A 183 -16.32 8.75 1.12
CA TYR A 183 -16.38 8.80 -0.34
C TYR A 183 -14.99 8.52 -0.86
N ILE A 184 -14.81 7.36 -1.49
CA ILE A 184 -13.54 6.94 -2.10
C ILE A 184 -13.71 7.11 -3.60
N GLU A 185 -12.98 8.04 -4.21
CA GLU A 185 -13.14 8.38 -5.63
C GLU A 185 -11.83 8.10 -6.38
N PHE A 186 -11.95 7.41 -7.52
CA PHE A 186 -10.88 7.23 -8.48
C PHE A 186 -11.10 8.23 -9.61
N VAL A 187 -10.23 9.23 -9.69
CA VAL A 187 -10.46 10.44 -10.47
C VAL A 187 -9.88 10.28 -11.86
N LYS A 188 -10.70 10.53 -12.88
CA LYS A 188 -10.24 10.51 -14.27
C LYS A 188 -9.24 11.64 -14.53
N GLY A 189 -8.00 11.26 -14.83
CA GLY A 189 -6.95 12.16 -15.30
C GLY A 189 -6.93 12.33 -16.83
N TYR A 190 -5.83 12.87 -17.35
CA TYR A 190 -5.61 13.03 -18.80
C TYR A 190 -5.30 11.70 -19.52
N TYR A 191 -4.63 10.78 -18.81
CA TYR A 191 -4.22 9.47 -19.31
C TYR A 191 -5.40 8.47 -19.38
N ASP A 192 -5.14 7.17 -19.38
CA ASP A 192 -6.19 6.16 -19.43
C ASP A 192 -7.10 6.13 -18.17
N ASN A 193 -8.05 5.21 -18.15
CA ASN A 193 -9.16 5.15 -17.22
C ASN A 193 -8.72 4.76 -15.79
N PRO A 194 -9.26 5.42 -14.75
CA PRO A 194 -9.08 4.98 -13.36
C PRO A 194 -9.61 3.57 -13.17
N LYS A 195 -8.97 2.80 -12.29
CA LYS A 195 -9.39 1.44 -11.95
C LYS A 195 -9.09 1.08 -10.51
N VAL A 196 -9.70 0.01 -10.01
CA VAL A 196 -9.36 -0.65 -8.75
C VAL A 196 -9.69 -2.14 -8.84
N CYS A 197 -8.90 -3.00 -8.19
CA CYS A 197 -9.13 -4.44 -8.17
C CYS A 197 -9.95 -4.88 -6.96
N ALA A 198 -9.58 -4.42 -5.77
CA ALA A 198 -10.34 -4.64 -4.56
C ALA A 198 -10.05 -3.52 -3.56
N LEU A 199 -10.89 -3.37 -2.55
CA LEU A 199 -10.62 -2.47 -1.45
C LEU A 199 -11.30 -2.93 -0.17
N TYR A 200 -10.71 -2.56 0.97
CA TYR A 200 -11.34 -2.74 2.26
C TYR A 200 -10.96 -1.61 3.22
N ILE A 201 -11.81 -1.41 4.22
CA ILE A 201 -11.55 -0.54 5.36
C ILE A 201 -11.60 -1.38 6.62
N MET A 202 -10.59 -1.18 7.47
CA MET A 202 -10.51 -1.81 8.79
C MET A 202 -10.34 -0.75 9.88
N ALA A 203 -10.88 -1.03 11.06
CA ALA A 203 -10.55 -0.30 12.27
C ALA A 203 -9.18 -0.78 12.79
N GLY A 204 -8.31 0.14 13.20
CA GLY A 204 -6.94 -0.18 13.64
C GLY A 204 -5.89 0.72 13.02
N THR A 205 -4.65 0.25 13.01
CA THR A 205 -3.49 0.98 12.46
C THR A 205 -2.87 0.25 11.29
N VAL A 206 -1.90 0.90 10.63
CA VAL A 206 -1.17 0.34 9.48
C VAL A 206 -0.45 -0.96 9.83
N ASP A 207 -0.06 -1.14 11.09
CA ASP A 207 0.66 -2.35 11.55
C ASP A 207 -0.21 -3.60 11.49
N ASP A 208 -1.53 -3.43 11.53
CA ASP A 208 -2.50 -4.52 11.44
C ASP A 208 -2.74 -4.96 10.00
N VAL A 209 -2.28 -4.21 8.99
CA VAL A 209 -2.54 -4.51 7.58
C VAL A 209 -1.67 -5.70 7.11
N PRO A 210 -2.27 -6.77 6.55
CA PRO A 210 -1.50 -7.85 5.92
C PRO A 210 -0.59 -7.33 4.82
N LYS A 211 0.69 -7.71 4.89
CA LYS A 211 1.71 -7.26 3.94
C LYS A 211 1.79 -8.19 2.72
N LEU A 212 1.89 -7.60 1.53
CA LEU A 212 2.20 -8.31 0.30
C LEU A 212 3.54 -9.06 0.42
N GLN A 213 3.67 -10.15 -0.34
CA GLN A 213 4.96 -10.84 -0.43
C GLN A 213 6.04 -9.91 -1.03
N PRO A 214 7.32 -10.12 -0.70
CA PRO A 214 8.41 -9.33 -1.25
C PRO A 214 8.43 -9.34 -2.79
N HIS A 215 8.85 -8.24 -3.39
CA HIS A 215 8.98 -8.17 -4.84
C HIS A 215 10.16 -9.04 -5.31
N PRO A 216 9.98 -9.94 -6.28
CA PRO A 216 11.09 -10.69 -6.86
C PRO A 216 12.14 -9.72 -7.45
N GLY A 217 13.36 -9.70 -6.92
CA GLY A 217 14.45 -8.86 -7.44
C GLY A 217 14.60 -7.45 -6.85
N LEU A 218 13.77 -7.07 -5.87
CA LEU A 218 13.95 -5.86 -5.04
C LEU A 218 14.01 -6.27 -3.57
N GLU A 219 15.08 -6.98 -3.19
CA GLU A 219 15.38 -7.19 -1.77
C GLU A 219 15.75 -5.84 -1.14
N LYS A 220 15.04 -5.44 -0.08
CA LYS A 220 15.41 -4.27 0.72
C LYS A 220 16.76 -4.56 1.38
N LYS A 221 17.76 -3.77 1.02
CA LYS A 221 19.11 -3.83 1.57
C LYS A 221 19.19 -2.90 2.79
N GLU A 222 18.45 -3.20 3.86
CA GLU A 222 18.40 -2.34 5.06
C GLU A 222 18.43 -3.23 6.31
N GLU A 223 19.63 -3.50 6.85
CA GLU A 223 19.93 -3.81 8.27
C GLU A 223 21.46 -4.06 8.51
N GLU A 224 22.38 -3.31 7.87
CA GLU A 224 23.83 -3.39 8.18
C GLU A 224 24.52 -2.03 8.47
N GLU A 225 23.80 -0.90 8.53
CA GLU A 225 24.44 0.43 8.68
C GLU A 225 24.32 1.10 10.06
N GLU A 226 23.87 0.39 11.12
CA GLU A 226 23.76 0.98 12.47
C GLU A 226 24.52 0.23 13.56
N GLU A 227 25.84 0.05 13.44
CA GLU A 227 26.72 -0.21 14.60
C GLU A 227 28.11 0.40 14.41
N GLU A 228 28.23 1.74 14.33
CA GLU A 228 29.51 2.39 14.62
C GLU A 228 29.29 3.67 15.46
N GLU A 229 29.08 3.53 16.78
CA GLU A 229 29.47 4.59 17.73
C GLU A 229 29.71 4.10 19.18
N TYR A 230 30.95 4.33 19.65
CA TYR A 230 31.50 4.46 21.02
C TYR A 230 31.75 3.25 21.95
N ASP A 231 33.03 2.99 22.27
CA ASP A 231 33.54 3.02 23.65
C ASP A 231 35.07 3.27 23.71
N GLU A 232 35.50 3.76 24.87
CA GLU A 232 36.63 4.63 25.23
C GLU A 232 37.99 3.91 25.39
N GLY A 233 39.05 4.70 25.57
CA GLY A 233 40.44 4.28 25.37
C GLY A 233 41.11 3.48 26.49
N SER A 234 42.08 2.64 26.09
CA SER A 234 43.29 2.38 26.89
C SER A 234 44.48 2.00 26.00
N ASN A 235 45.65 2.56 26.35
CA ASN A 235 46.92 2.43 25.65
C ASN A 235 47.52 1.01 25.82
N LEU A 236 48.10 0.44 24.75
CA LEU A 236 49.49 -0.12 24.71
C LEU A 236 49.80 -0.78 23.35
N LYS A 237 50.96 -0.42 22.77
CA LYS A 237 51.56 -1.00 21.57
C LYS A 237 51.92 -2.49 21.76
N ARG A 238 51.58 -3.35 20.79
CA ARG A 238 52.53 -4.08 19.90
C ARG A 238 51.87 -5.25 19.15
N GLN A 239 52.30 -5.35 17.89
CA GLN A 239 52.58 -6.58 17.13
C GLN A 239 51.42 -7.41 16.55
N THR A 240 51.24 -7.21 15.23
CA THR A 240 51.23 -8.24 14.19
C THR A 240 50.46 -9.53 14.48
N ASN A 241 49.35 -9.73 13.78
CA ASN A 241 49.20 -10.92 12.93
C ASN A 241 48.13 -10.72 11.84
N LYS A 242 48.54 -11.03 10.61
CA LYS A 242 47.72 -11.14 9.42
C LYS A 242 46.75 -12.31 9.60
N ASN A 243 45.47 -12.10 9.31
CA ASN A 243 44.65 -13.07 8.59
C ASN A 243 43.90 -12.30 7.50
N ARG A 244 44.57 -12.24 6.35
CA ARG A 244 44.10 -11.67 5.09
C ARG A 244 43.01 -12.59 4.55
N VAL A 245 41.76 -12.16 4.56
CA VAL A 245 40.73 -12.80 3.75
C VAL A 245 41.16 -12.66 2.30
N GLN A 246 41.28 -13.80 1.63
CA GLN A 246 41.80 -13.92 0.28
C GLN A 246 40.76 -13.37 -0.69
N SER A 247 40.86 -12.08 -1.01
CA SER A 247 40.11 -11.45 -2.09
C SER A 247 40.40 -12.20 -3.40
N GLY A 248 39.38 -12.81 -3.99
CA GLY A 248 39.46 -13.29 -5.37
C GLY A 248 39.82 -12.14 -6.33
N PRO A 249 40.28 -12.44 -7.56
CA PRO A 249 40.52 -11.41 -8.56
C PRO A 249 39.26 -10.57 -8.72
N ARG A 250 39.38 -9.24 -8.72
CA ARG A 250 38.26 -8.34 -9.09
C ARG A 250 37.78 -8.76 -10.47
N THR A 251 36.61 -9.39 -10.54
CA THR A 251 35.93 -9.66 -11.81
C THR A 251 35.68 -8.32 -12.50
N PRO A 252 36.29 -8.07 -13.67
CA PRO A 252 35.98 -6.89 -14.44
C PRO A 252 34.49 -6.91 -14.78
N ASN A 253 33.81 -5.77 -14.63
CA ASN A 253 32.40 -5.65 -14.97
C ASN A 253 32.19 -6.11 -16.44
N PRO A 254 31.36 -7.15 -16.70
CA PRO A 254 31.22 -7.76 -18.02
C PRO A 254 30.60 -6.84 -19.08
N TYR A 255 30.16 -5.64 -18.68
CA TYR A 255 29.61 -4.60 -19.56
C TYR A 255 30.50 -3.35 -19.68
N ALA A 256 31.74 -3.38 -19.15
CA ALA A 256 32.65 -2.22 -19.25
C ALA A 256 33.20 -1.98 -20.67
N SER A 257 32.94 -2.88 -21.62
CA SER A 257 33.37 -2.74 -23.01
C SER A 257 32.18 -2.51 -23.95
N ASP A 258 31.42 -1.45 -23.72
CA ASP A 258 30.45 -0.96 -24.70
C ASP A 258 31.18 -0.18 -25.81
N ASN A 259 31.81 -0.91 -26.74
CA ASN A 259 32.28 -0.38 -28.02
C ASN A 259 31.13 -0.28 -29.06
N SER A 260 29.88 -0.40 -28.60
CA SER A 260 28.65 -0.36 -29.39
C SER A 260 28.40 1.00 -30.04
N SER A 261 29.03 2.07 -29.56
CA SER A 261 29.00 3.42 -30.14
C SER A 261 29.85 3.59 -31.42
N LEU A 262 30.72 2.63 -31.77
CA LEU A 262 31.53 2.66 -33.01
C LEU A 262 30.97 1.80 -34.15
N MET A 263 30.07 0.83 -33.88
CA MET A 263 29.53 -0.05 -34.93
C MET A 263 28.42 0.59 -35.77
N PHE A 264 27.66 1.52 -35.20
CA PHE A 264 26.57 2.22 -35.90
C PHE A 264 27.07 3.10 -37.07
N PRO A 265 28.11 3.95 -36.90
CA PRO A 265 28.60 4.77 -38.02
C PRO A 265 29.28 3.96 -39.14
N ILE A 266 29.89 2.80 -38.82
CA ILE A 266 30.55 1.96 -39.84
C ILE A 266 29.52 1.25 -40.73
N LEU A 267 28.41 0.75 -40.16
CA LEU A 267 27.35 0.10 -40.93
C LEU A 267 26.60 1.09 -41.85
N VAL A 268 26.40 2.33 -41.40
CA VAL A 268 25.83 3.40 -42.24
C VAL A 268 26.79 3.78 -43.36
N ALA A 269 28.10 3.81 -43.11
CA ALA A 269 29.10 4.09 -44.15
C ALA A 269 29.08 3.01 -45.27
N PHE A 270 29.00 1.73 -44.95
CA PHE A 270 28.92 0.67 -45.97
C PHE A 270 27.56 0.63 -46.70
N GLY A 271 26.45 0.90 -45.99
CA GLY A 271 25.10 0.90 -46.58
C GLY A 271 24.88 2.01 -47.62
N VAL A 272 25.57 3.14 -47.49
CA VAL A 272 25.48 4.28 -48.44
C VAL A 272 26.56 4.23 -49.52
N PHE A 273 27.72 3.61 -49.24
CA PHE A 273 28.84 3.54 -50.19
C PHE A 273 28.62 2.54 -51.33
N ILE A 274 27.98 1.39 -51.07
CA ILE A 274 27.79 0.34 -52.09
C ILE A 274 26.82 0.77 -53.21
N PRO A 275 25.67 1.42 -52.93
CA PRO A 275 24.76 1.89 -53.98
C PRO A 275 25.32 3.08 -54.76
N THR A 276 26.06 3.98 -54.10
CA THR A 276 26.64 5.18 -54.74
C THR A 276 27.79 4.83 -55.68
N LEU A 277 28.63 3.85 -55.34
CA LEU A 277 29.66 3.33 -56.23
C LEU A 277 29.07 2.63 -57.47
N PHE A 278 27.97 1.89 -57.30
CA PHE A 278 27.29 1.23 -58.42
C PHE A 278 26.62 2.22 -59.39
N CYS A 279 26.15 3.36 -58.87
CA CYS A 279 25.59 4.45 -59.69
C CYS A 279 26.66 5.29 -60.39
N LEU A 280 27.86 5.44 -59.81
CA LEU A 280 28.98 6.18 -60.42
C LEU A 280 29.78 5.36 -61.44
N CYS A 281 29.77 4.03 -61.35
CA CYS A 281 30.44 3.14 -62.31
C CYS A 281 29.56 2.74 -63.52
N ARG A 282 28.39 3.36 -63.69
CA ARG A 282 27.51 3.19 -64.86
C ARG A 282 27.25 4.50 -65.63
N LEU A 283 28.29 5.30 -65.79
CA LEU A 283 28.40 6.42 -66.75
C LEU A 283 29.61 6.19 -67.66
#